data_AF-F7X8Y4-F1
#
_entry.id   AF-F7X8Y4-F1
#
_cell.length_a   1.000
_cell.length_b   1.000
_cell.length_c   1.000
_cell.angle_alpha   90.00
_cell.angle_beta   90.00
_cell.angle_gamma   90.00
#
_symmetry.space_group_name_H-M   'P 1'
#
loop_
_entity.id
_entity.type
_entity.pdbx_description
1 polymer ?
#
loop_
_entity_poly.entity_id
_entity_poly.type
_entity_poly.pdbx_seq_one_letter_code
_entity_poly.pdbx_strand_id
1 'polypeptide(L)'
;MTENDLNPDILSAYVDGELEPEEASRVARLIASDEAVARRAAKLSEMKAAVAGMAPEIVVVTVPRPRPASRWMLSFAAGACASLLVFAVAWFGLARAPVGVPAGLPGDAAVRDAVLEHAAWVGGSFTPPMLPASAPADVFVPAMNAAGLTPVFARETSVNGEAALHTGYVGSSGCRLSLFRIARPDVEHGFDMSSDDGLLHASWSGDAASFLLVARGMDEARFALLAGALKLASEENGRGKQKIIASLGAMRQPCIG
;
A
#
# COMPACT_ATOMS: atom_id res chain seq x y z
N MET A 1 40.58 10.87 -20.62
CA MET A 1 39.25 10.25 -20.44
C MET A 1 38.81 10.56 -19.04
N THR A 2 37.84 11.48 -18.87
CA THR A 2 37.27 11.84 -17.57
C THR A 2 36.05 10.97 -17.33
N GLU A 3 36.29 9.85 -16.66
CA GLU A 3 35.34 8.81 -16.26
C GLU A 3 34.54 9.29 -15.03
N ASN A 4 33.70 10.30 -15.20
CA ASN A 4 32.89 10.86 -14.10
C ASN A 4 31.50 10.21 -13.99
N ASP A 5 31.34 8.99 -14.50
CA ASP A 5 30.07 8.27 -14.57
C ASP A 5 30.25 6.82 -14.10
N LEU A 6 30.75 6.67 -12.87
CA LEU A 6 30.60 5.41 -12.14
C LEU A 6 29.10 5.09 -12.06
N ASN A 7 28.69 4.00 -12.70
CA ASN A 7 27.29 3.57 -12.71
C ASN A 7 26.77 3.48 -11.25
N PRO A 8 25.65 4.15 -10.91
CA PRO A 8 25.06 4.09 -9.57
C PRO A 8 24.80 2.67 -9.08
N ASP A 9 24.50 1.73 -9.99
CA ASP A 9 24.25 0.32 -9.66
C ASP A 9 25.50 -0.36 -9.10
N ILE A 10 26.67 -0.08 -9.69
CA ILE A 10 27.96 -0.64 -9.25
C ILE A 10 28.35 -0.11 -7.87
N LEU A 11 28.06 1.18 -7.60
CA LEU A 11 28.34 1.77 -6.29
C LEU A 11 27.39 1.23 -5.21
N SER A 12 26.13 0.96 -5.55
CA SER A 12 25.20 0.29 -4.63
C SER A 12 25.64 -1.13 -4.31
N ALA A 13 25.97 -1.93 -5.35
CA ALA A 13 26.45 -3.30 -5.22
C ALA A 13 27.74 -3.39 -4.40
N TYR A 14 28.66 -2.41 -4.54
CA TYR A 14 29.85 -2.31 -3.70
C TYR A 14 29.49 -2.16 -2.22
N VAL A 15 28.51 -1.31 -1.89
CA VAL A 15 28.05 -1.08 -0.52
C VAL A 15 27.26 -2.28 0.03
N ASP A 16 26.55 -3.03 -0.83
CA ASP A 16 25.89 -4.29 -0.46
C ASP A 16 26.86 -5.48 -0.32
N GLY A 17 28.12 -5.33 -0.77
CA GLY A 17 29.11 -6.42 -0.77
C GLY A 17 28.84 -7.47 -1.84
N GLU A 18 28.06 -7.14 -2.87
CA GLU A 18 27.63 -8.06 -3.95
C GLU A 18 28.59 -8.06 -5.15
N LEU A 19 29.67 -7.27 -5.10
CA LEU A 19 30.67 -7.24 -6.17
C LEU A 19 31.70 -8.36 -6.02
N GLU A 20 32.14 -8.89 -7.16
CA GLU A 20 33.28 -9.79 -7.24
C GLU A 20 34.57 -9.13 -6.72
N PRO A 21 35.52 -9.87 -6.10
CA PRO A 21 36.67 -9.29 -5.41
C PRO A 21 37.56 -8.36 -6.26
N GLU A 22 37.71 -8.66 -7.54
CA GLU A 22 38.49 -7.84 -8.48
C GLU A 22 37.81 -6.49 -8.79
N GLU A 23 36.48 -6.49 -8.89
CA GLU A 23 35.69 -5.30 -9.17
C GLU A 23 35.51 -4.44 -7.92
N ALA A 24 35.28 -5.07 -6.76
CA ALA A 24 35.28 -4.40 -5.46
C ALA A 24 36.62 -3.68 -5.21
N SER A 25 37.75 -4.31 -5.53
CA SER A 25 39.07 -3.69 -5.39
C SER A 25 39.26 -2.47 -6.30
N ARG A 26 38.64 -2.47 -7.48
CA ARG A 26 38.67 -1.34 -8.41
C ARG A 26 37.85 -0.17 -7.88
N VAL A 27 36.64 -0.43 -7.40
CA VAL A 27 35.75 0.58 -6.81
C VAL A 27 36.37 1.15 -5.54
N ALA A 28 37.00 0.32 -4.70
CA ALA A 28 37.70 0.76 -3.49
C ALA A 28 38.84 1.75 -3.79
N ARG A 29 39.65 1.48 -4.82
CA ARG A 29 40.69 2.42 -5.27
C ARG A 29 40.11 3.74 -5.75
N LEU A 30 38.97 3.69 -6.45
CA LEU A 30 38.30 4.87 -6.99
C LEU A 30 37.68 5.73 -5.88
N ILE A 31 37.07 5.11 -4.87
CA ILE A 31 36.62 5.76 -3.63
C ILE A 31 37.80 6.42 -2.90
N ALA A 32 38.96 5.77 -2.85
CA ALA A 32 40.15 6.33 -2.19
C ALA A 32 40.75 7.53 -2.95
N SER A 33 40.57 7.60 -4.28
CA SER A 33 41.14 8.66 -5.12
C SER A 33 40.18 9.81 -5.44
N ASP A 34 38.86 9.60 -5.31
CA ASP A 34 37.83 10.58 -5.68
C ASP A 34 36.87 10.87 -4.51
N GLU A 35 36.95 12.10 -4.00
CA GLU A 35 36.13 12.56 -2.88
C GLU A 35 34.62 12.58 -3.20
N ALA A 36 34.23 12.86 -4.44
CA ALA A 36 32.82 12.90 -4.83
C ALA A 36 32.21 11.49 -4.81
N VAL A 37 32.97 10.48 -5.25
CA VAL A 37 32.57 9.06 -5.18
C VAL A 37 32.54 8.58 -3.73
N ALA A 38 33.53 8.98 -2.93
CA ALA A 38 33.57 8.65 -1.50
C ALA A 38 32.35 9.18 -0.74
N ARG A 39 31.95 10.44 -0.98
CA ARG A 39 30.75 11.02 -0.34
C ARG A 39 29.46 10.28 -0.73
N ARG A 40 29.34 9.85 -1.98
CA ARG A 40 28.18 9.07 -2.45
C ARG A 40 28.13 7.69 -1.79
N ALA A 41 29.27 6.99 -1.72
CA ALA A 41 29.36 5.69 -1.05
C ALA A 41 29.03 5.81 0.46
N ALA A 42 29.54 6.84 1.13
CA ALA A 42 29.25 7.10 2.53
C ALA A 42 27.76 7.37 2.77
N LYS A 43 27.11 8.15 1.90
CA LYS A 43 25.68 8.44 2.03
C LYS A 43 24.80 7.19 1.83
N LEU A 44 25.16 6.34 0.87
CA LEU A 44 24.49 5.05 0.66
C LEU A 44 24.65 4.12 1.86
N SER A 45 25.86 4.06 2.46
CA SER A 45 26.13 3.28 3.67
C SER A 45 25.34 3.79 4.88
N GLU A 46 25.28 5.11 5.08
CA GLU A 46 24.49 5.74 6.15
C GLU A 46 23.00 5.41 6.03
N MET A 47 22.44 5.53 4.82
CA MET A 47 21.04 5.20 4.56
C MET A 47 20.74 3.71 4.84
N LYS A 48 21.64 2.81 4.45
CA LYS A 48 21.49 1.37 4.74
C LYS A 48 21.59 1.05 6.22
N ALA A 49 22.52 1.68 6.94
CA ALA A 49 22.65 1.51 8.38
C ALA A 49 21.39 1.99 9.13
N ALA A 50 20.80 3.11 8.70
CA ALA A 50 19.54 3.61 9.27
C ALA A 50 18.37 2.63 9.06
N VAL A 51 18.30 1.97 7.89
CA VAL A 51 17.30 0.94 7.59
C VAL A 51 17.54 -0.35 8.41
N ALA A 52 18.79 -0.80 8.50
CA ALA A 52 19.13 -2.00 9.27
C ALA A 52 18.84 -1.85 10.78
N GLY A 53 18.98 -0.64 11.32
CA GLY A 53 18.64 -0.30 12.71
C GLY A 53 17.13 -0.28 13.02
N MET A 54 16.26 -0.37 12.01
CA MET A 54 14.80 -0.42 12.17
C MET A 54 14.23 -1.85 12.17
N ALA A 55 15.08 -2.88 12.01
CA ALA A 55 14.61 -4.28 12.03
C ALA A 55 14.32 -4.74 13.47
N PRO A 56 13.13 -5.32 13.76
CA PRO A 56 12.81 -5.83 15.08
C PRO A 56 13.65 -7.08 15.41
N GLU A 57 14.10 -7.17 16.66
CA GLU A 57 14.84 -8.31 17.20
C GLU A 57 14.00 -9.59 17.11
N ILE A 58 14.40 -10.52 16.24
CA ILE A 58 13.70 -11.78 16.01
C ILE A 58 14.03 -12.74 17.17
N VAL A 59 13.11 -12.88 18.12
CA VAL A 59 13.18 -13.92 19.16
C VAL A 59 12.77 -15.27 18.54
N VAL A 60 13.75 -16.15 18.33
CA VAL A 60 13.52 -17.51 17.82
C VAL A 60 12.92 -18.39 18.92
N VAL A 61 11.62 -18.65 18.85
CA VAL A 61 10.98 -19.71 19.65
C VAL A 61 11.18 -21.06 18.95
N THR A 62 11.90 -21.97 19.60
CA THR A 62 12.11 -23.33 19.08
C THR A 62 10.89 -24.21 19.39
N VAL A 63 10.22 -24.71 18.35
CA VAL A 63 9.09 -25.64 18.47
C VAL A 63 9.62 -27.09 18.46
N PRO A 64 9.19 -27.99 19.38
CA PRO A 64 9.65 -29.38 19.39
C PRO A 64 9.10 -30.19 18.21
N ARG A 65 9.95 -31.02 17.58
CA ARG A 65 9.55 -31.94 16.51
C ARG A 65 8.67 -33.10 17.04
N PRO A 66 7.54 -33.44 16.39
CA PRO A 66 6.78 -34.63 16.73
C PRO A 66 7.44 -35.91 16.18
N ARG A 67 7.38 -36.98 16.98
CA ARG A 67 7.85 -38.35 16.64
C ARG A 67 6.87 -39.04 15.66
N PRO A 68 7.34 -40.00 14.83
CA PRO A 68 6.47 -40.68 13.87
C PRO A 68 5.54 -41.68 14.56
N ALA A 69 4.23 -41.53 14.36
CA ALA A 69 3.22 -42.46 14.84
C ALA A 69 2.84 -43.50 13.78
N SER A 70 2.47 -44.67 14.32
CA SER A 70 2.40 -46.01 13.73
C SER A 70 1.43 -46.23 12.57
N ARG A 71 1.73 -47.27 11.78
CA ARG A 71 1.12 -47.70 10.49
C ARG A 71 -0.33 -48.25 10.60
N TRP A 72 -1.09 -47.88 11.62
CA TRP A 72 -2.43 -48.44 11.92
C TRP A 72 -3.59 -47.45 11.72
N MET A 73 -3.38 -46.39 10.93
CA MET A 73 -4.43 -45.42 10.58
C MET A 73 -4.70 -45.35 9.06
N LEU A 74 -4.34 -46.41 8.31
CA LEU A 74 -4.48 -46.51 6.85
C LEU A 74 -5.86 -46.99 6.37
N SER A 75 -6.90 -46.94 7.21
CA SER A 75 -8.24 -47.49 6.87
C SER A 75 -9.38 -46.47 6.76
N PHE A 76 -9.10 -45.16 6.72
CA PHE A 76 -10.11 -44.13 6.44
C PHE A 76 -9.84 -43.34 5.14
N ALA A 77 -9.18 -43.98 4.17
CA ALA A 77 -8.88 -43.43 2.84
C ALA A 77 -10.07 -43.43 1.85
N ALA A 78 -11.32 -43.42 2.34
CA ALA A 78 -12.53 -43.40 1.51
C ALA A 78 -13.50 -42.25 1.87
N GLY A 79 -13.06 -41.25 2.64
CA GLY A 79 -13.81 -40.03 2.97
C GLY A 79 -13.13 -38.74 2.51
N ALA A 80 -12.15 -38.82 1.61
CA ALA A 80 -11.22 -37.73 1.30
C ALA A 80 -11.59 -36.88 0.05
N CYS A 81 -12.66 -37.22 -0.67
CA CYS A 81 -13.12 -36.42 -1.83
C CYS A 81 -14.31 -35.49 -1.52
N ALA A 82 -15.04 -35.71 -0.41
CA ALA A 82 -16.15 -34.85 -0.02
C ALA A 82 -15.75 -33.70 0.93
N SER A 83 -14.62 -33.84 1.65
CA SER A 83 -14.15 -32.82 2.60
C SER A 83 -13.36 -31.68 1.94
N LEU A 84 -12.76 -31.90 0.76
CA LEU A 84 -12.06 -30.84 0.01
C LEU A 84 -13.02 -29.80 -0.59
N LEU A 85 -14.25 -30.19 -0.94
CA LEU A 85 -15.28 -29.25 -1.39
C LEU A 85 -15.88 -28.45 -0.23
N VAL A 86 -15.98 -29.05 0.97
CA VAL A 86 -16.45 -28.32 2.17
C VAL A 86 -15.40 -27.32 2.67
N PHE A 87 -14.09 -27.62 2.56
CA PHE A 87 -13.05 -26.64 2.90
C PHE A 87 -12.93 -25.51 1.88
N ALA A 88 -13.12 -25.77 0.58
CA ALA A 88 -13.13 -24.71 -0.42
C ALA A 88 -14.35 -23.77 -0.26
N VAL A 89 -15.52 -24.33 0.04
CA VAL A 89 -16.73 -23.54 0.33
C VAL A 89 -16.67 -22.88 1.71
N ALA A 90 -15.98 -23.45 2.70
CA ALA A 90 -15.75 -22.78 3.98
C ALA A 90 -14.74 -21.62 3.86
N TRP A 91 -13.68 -21.77 3.06
CA TRP A 91 -12.70 -20.69 2.88
C TRP A 91 -13.24 -19.54 2.01
N PHE A 92 -14.07 -19.85 1.01
CA PHE A 92 -14.70 -18.83 0.14
C PHE A 92 -16.10 -18.38 0.62
N GLY A 93 -16.80 -19.19 1.42
CA GLY A 93 -18.16 -18.94 1.89
C GLY A 93 -18.24 -18.44 3.34
N LEU A 94 -17.23 -18.68 4.18
CA LEU A 94 -17.14 -18.06 5.52
C LEU A 94 -16.54 -16.65 5.49
N ALA A 95 -16.20 -16.13 4.31
CA ALA A 95 -16.02 -14.69 4.07
C ALA A 95 -17.36 -13.93 3.97
N ARG A 96 -18.51 -14.62 4.11
CA ARG A 96 -19.85 -14.03 4.17
C ARG A 96 -20.53 -14.15 5.54
N ALA A 97 -19.76 -14.10 6.62
CA ALA A 97 -20.35 -13.69 7.89
C ALA A 97 -20.69 -12.19 7.80
N PRO A 98 -21.85 -11.73 8.31
CA PRO A 98 -22.09 -10.29 8.43
C PRO A 98 -20.95 -9.74 9.27
N VAL A 99 -20.15 -8.87 8.65
CA VAL A 99 -19.01 -8.20 9.27
C VAL A 99 -19.53 -7.57 10.56
N GLY A 100 -19.17 -8.19 11.70
CA GLY A 100 -19.33 -7.55 12.99
C GLY A 100 -18.61 -6.21 12.91
N VAL A 101 -19.28 -5.17 13.39
CA VAL A 101 -18.73 -3.82 13.50
C VAL A 101 -17.29 -3.92 14.00
N PRO A 102 -16.28 -3.47 13.24
CA PRO A 102 -14.89 -3.64 13.66
C PRO A 102 -14.70 -2.99 15.03
N ALA A 103 -14.15 -3.73 15.98
CA ALA A 103 -13.72 -3.16 17.25
C ALA A 103 -12.58 -2.17 16.94
N GLY A 104 -12.67 -0.92 17.41
CA GLY A 104 -11.69 0.14 17.10
C GLY A 104 -12.11 1.12 16.01
N LEU A 105 -13.42 1.35 15.81
CA LEU A 105 -13.85 2.39 14.86
C LEU A 105 -13.39 3.79 15.30
N PRO A 106 -12.94 4.63 14.35
CA PRO A 106 -12.57 6.02 14.61
C PRO A 106 -13.69 6.78 15.32
N GLY A 107 -13.30 7.71 16.20
CA GLY A 107 -14.25 8.57 16.92
C GLY A 107 -15.00 9.55 16.02
N ASP A 108 -14.41 9.91 14.88
CA ASP A 108 -15.02 10.75 13.87
C ASP A 108 -16.07 9.97 13.05
N ALA A 109 -17.28 10.53 12.93
CA ALA A 109 -18.41 9.88 12.27
C ALA A 109 -18.19 9.70 10.76
N ALA A 110 -17.55 10.67 10.08
CA ALA A 110 -17.26 10.59 8.66
C ALA A 110 -16.18 9.54 8.37
N VAL A 111 -15.12 9.50 9.17
CA VAL A 111 -14.10 8.45 9.06
C VAL A 111 -14.72 7.08 9.31
N ARG A 112 -15.55 6.94 10.35
CA ARG A 112 -16.25 5.68 10.66
C ARG A 112 -17.10 5.19 9.49
N ASP A 113 -17.92 6.06 8.89
CA ASP A 113 -18.77 5.70 7.76
C ASP A 113 -17.95 5.30 6.53
N ALA A 114 -16.87 6.04 6.23
CA ALA A 114 -15.95 5.72 5.15
C ALA A 114 -15.26 4.36 5.34
N VAL A 115 -14.90 4.02 6.58
CA VAL A 115 -14.30 2.72 6.95
C VAL A 115 -15.31 1.59 6.76
N LEU A 116 -16.57 1.79 7.13
CA LEU A 116 -17.63 0.81 6.92
C LEU A 116 -17.89 0.59 5.42
N GLU A 117 -17.91 1.65 4.61
CA GLU A 117 -18.05 1.56 3.16
C GLU A 117 -16.86 0.85 2.49
N HIS A 118 -15.64 1.11 2.97
CA HIS A 118 -14.45 0.38 2.55
C HIS A 118 -14.55 -1.11 2.90
N ALA A 119 -14.94 -1.44 4.13
CA ALA A 119 -15.09 -2.82 4.59
C ALA A 119 -16.19 -3.56 3.82
N ALA A 120 -17.32 -2.90 3.53
CA ALA A 120 -18.40 -3.46 2.73
C ALA A 120 -17.93 -3.80 1.29
N TRP A 121 -17.10 -2.96 0.69
CA TRP A 121 -16.49 -3.27 -0.60
C TRP A 121 -15.50 -4.44 -0.52
N VAL A 122 -14.56 -4.39 0.43
CA VAL A 122 -13.52 -5.42 0.61
C VAL A 122 -14.16 -6.79 0.89
N GLY A 123 -15.23 -6.83 1.69
CA GLY A 123 -16.00 -8.02 2.02
C GLY A 123 -16.96 -8.50 0.92
N GLY A 124 -17.07 -7.76 -0.20
CA GLY A 124 -17.95 -8.12 -1.32
C GLY A 124 -19.44 -7.98 -1.00
N SER A 125 -19.80 -7.16 -0.01
CA SER A 125 -21.19 -6.84 0.36
C SER A 125 -21.91 -6.07 -0.75
N PHE A 126 -21.15 -5.44 -1.66
CA PHE A 126 -21.66 -4.93 -2.93
C PHE A 126 -20.64 -5.18 -4.04
N THR A 127 -21.14 -5.35 -5.27
CA THR A 127 -20.30 -5.34 -6.48
C THR A 127 -20.49 -3.98 -7.14
N PRO A 128 -19.50 -3.09 -7.10
CA PRO A 128 -19.65 -1.77 -7.66
C PRO A 128 -19.75 -1.85 -9.19
N PRO A 129 -20.51 -0.93 -9.83
CA PRO A 129 -20.47 -0.81 -11.28
C PRO A 129 -19.04 -0.50 -11.71
N MET A 130 -18.53 -1.22 -12.71
CA MET A 130 -17.22 -0.90 -13.28
C MET A 130 -17.23 0.54 -13.80
N LEU A 131 -16.14 1.27 -13.56
CA LEU A 131 -15.98 2.62 -14.11
C LEU A 131 -16.16 2.57 -15.65
N PRO A 132 -17.06 3.38 -16.23
CA PRO A 132 -17.05 3.58 -17.67
C PRO A 132 -15.70 4.21 -18.07
N ALA A 133 -15.22 3.92 -19.27
CA ALA A 133 -13.90 4.37 -19.78
C ALA A 133 -13.72 5.91 -19.82
N SER A 134 -14.74 6.68 -19.45
CA SER A 134 -14.72 8.14 -19.41
C SER A 134 -15.58 8.61 -18.24
N ALA A 135 -14.95 8.98 -17.13
CA ALA A 135 -15.61 9.77 -16.09
C ALA A 135 -15.70 11.23 -16.56
N PRO A 136 -16.73 12.00 -16.17
CA PRO A 136 -16.80 13.42 -16.45
C PRO A 136 -15.54 14.14 -15.92
N ALA A 137 -14.99 15.07 -16.70
CA ALA A 137 -13.69 15.70 -16.43
C ALA A 137 -13.65 16.53 -15.12
N ASP A 138 -14.83 16.87 -14.59
CA ASP A 138 -15.07 17.58 -13.33
C ASP A 138 -15.05 16.66 -12.09
N VAL A 139 -15.01 15.33 -12.27
CA VAL A 139 -14.99 14.37 -11.17
C VAL A 139 -13.55 14.02 -10.82
N PHE A 140 -13.15 14.26 -9.57
CA PHE A 140 -11.81 13.92 -9.08
C PHE A 140 -11.67 12.39 -8.90
N VAL A 141 -11.28 11.72 -9.98
CA VAL A 141 -10.89 10.29 -10.02
C VAL A 141 -9.46 10.19 -10.53
N PRO A 142 -8.43 10.37 -9.67
CA PRO A 142 -7.04 10.32 -10.09
C PRO A 142 -6.65 8.97 -10.70
N ALA A 143 -6.04 8.97 -11.88
CA ALA A 143 -5.49 7.77 -12.50
C ALA A 143 -4.15 7.40 -11.84
N MET A 144 -4.20 6.57 -10.80
CA MET A 144 -3.01 6.16 -10.02
C MET A 144 -2.29 4.94 -10.62
N ASN A 145 -2.49 4.64 -11.90
CA ASN A 145 -1.89 3.50 -12.58
C ASN A 145 -0.37 3.56 -12.48
N ALA A 146 0.23 4.75 -12.55
CA ALA A 146 1.65 4.95 -12.35
C ALA A 146 2.10 4.42 -10.97
N ALA A 147 1.32 4.65 -9.90
CA ALA A 147 1.55 4.14 -8.54
C ALA A 147 1.23 2.63 -8.35
N GLY A 148 0.82 1.95 -9.41
CA GLY A 148 0.41 0.54 -9.37
C GLY A 148 -0.99 0.32 -8.84
N LEU A 149 -1.83 1.36 -8.83
CA LEU A 149 -3.22 1.32 -8.37
C LEU A 149 -4.16 1.65 -9.54
N THR A 150 -5.04 0.71 -9.88
CA THR A 150 -6.00 0.91 -10.96
C THR A 150 -7.36 1.27 -10.36
N PRO A 151 -8.00 2.37 -10.79
CA PRO A 151 -9.37 2.64 -10.38
C PRO A 151 -10.31 1.58 -10.96
N VAL A 152 -11.12 0.95 -10.12
CA VAL A 152 -12.04 -0.12 -10.50
C VAL A 152 -13.51 0.32 -10.53
N PHE A 153 -13.86 1.31 -9.70
CA PHE A 153 -15.17 1.97 -9.74
C PHE A 153 -15.10 3.39 -9.16
N ALA A 154 -16.11 4.18 -9.49
CA ALA A 154 -16.47 5.42 -8.83
C ALA A 154 -18.00 5.45 -8.72
N ARG A 155 -18.54 5.65 -7.52
CA ARG A 155 -19.98 5.68 -7.28
C ARG A 155 -20.35 6.78 -6.30
N GLU A 156 -21.58 7.25 -6.41
CA GLU A 156 -22.18 8.10 -5.38
C GLU A 156 -22.51 7.25 -4.14
N THR A 157 -22.27 7.82 -2.97
CA THR A 157 -22.67 7.31 -1.66
C THR A 157 -22.92 8.49 -0.71
N SER A 158 -23.16 8.21 0.57
CA SER A 158 -23.19 9.20 1.64
C SER A 158 -22.18 8.87 2.73
N VAL A 159 -21.46 9.88 3.23
CA VAL A 159 -20.57 9.76 4.39
C VAL A 159 -21.02 10.79 5.42
N ASN A 160 -21.36 10.36 6.64
CA ASN A 160 -21.92 11.22 7.68
C ASN A 160 -23.16 12.02 7.21
N GLY A 161 -23.99 11.41 6.36
CA GLY A 161 -25.17 12.06 5.77
C GLY A 161 -24.89 13.02 4.61
N GLU A 162 -23.62 13.29 4.28
CA GLU A 162 -23.24 14.15 3.16
C GLU A 162 -23.02 13.35 1.88
N ALA A 163 -23.42 13.92 0.74
CA ALA A 163 -23.16 13.31 -0.56
C ALA A 163 -21.65 13.16 -0.79
N ALA A 164 -21.23 11.95 -1.17
CA ALA A 164 -19.83 11.62 -1.40
C ALA A 164 -19.65 10.78 -2.66
N LEU A 165 -18.51 10.94 -3.31
CA LEU A 165 -18.06 10.03 -4.36
C LEU A 165 -17.04 9.05 -3.78
N HIS A 166 -17.37 7.76 -3.79
CA HIS A 166 -16.49 6.67 -3.41
C HIS A 166 -15.80 6.09 -4.63
N THR A 167 -14.48 6.24 -4.70
CA THR A 167 -13.62 5.63 -5.72
C THR A 167 -12.81 4.50 -5.11
N GLY A 168 -12.92 3.30 -5.70
CA GLY A 168 -12.12 2.15 -5.30
C GLY A 168 -10.94 1.91 -6.24
N TYR A 169 -9.79 1.60 -5.65
CA TYR A 169 -8.55 1.29 -6.36
C TYR A 169 -8.01 -0.07 -5.96
N VAL A 170 -7.55 -0.84 -6.95
CA VAL A 170 -6.93 -2.15 -6.74
C VAL A 170 -5.49 -2.13 -7.22
N GLY A 171 -4.59 -2.59 -6.36
CA GLY A 171 -3.17 -2.80 -6.68
C GLY A 171 -2.91 -4.16 -7.30
N SER A 172 -1.74 -4.33 -7.92
CA SER A 172 -1.31 -5.60 -8.54
C SER A 172 -1.21 -6.77 -7.55
N SER A 173 -0.94 -6.49 -6.27
CA SER A 173 -0.93 -7.46 -5.17
C SER A 173 -2.30 -7.67 -4.52
N GLY A 174 -3.37 -7.09 -5.07
CA GLY A 174 -4.71 -7.17 -4.50
C GLY A 174 -4.98 -6.19 -3.35
N CYS A 175 -4.02 -5.34 -2.97
CA CYS A 175 -4.24 -4.25 -2.02
C CYS A 175 -5.38 -3.34 -2.51
N ARG A 176 -6.27 -2.95 -1.60
CA ARG A 176 -7.44 -2.11 -1.90
C ARG A 176 -7.32 -0.76 -1.19
N LEU A 177 -7.71 0.29 -1.90
CA LEU A 177 -7.69 1.67 -1.41
C LEU A 177 -9.00 2.33 -1.80
N SER A 178 -9.60 3.07 -0.88
CA SER A 178 -10.82 3.84 -1.11
C SER A 178 -10.55 5.31 -0.93
N LEU A 179 -10.93 6.11 -1.92
CA LEU A 179 -10.93 7.57 -1.86
C LEU A 179 -12.38 8.05 -1.83
N PHE A 180 -12.73 8.84 -0.82
CA PHE A 180 -14.01 9.51 -0.71
C PHE A 180 -13.80 11.00 -0.94
N ARG A 181 -14.58 11.59 -1.85
CA ARG A 181 -14.69 13.04 -2.01
C ARG A 181 -16.07 13.48 -1.55
N ILE A 182 -16.13 14.27 -0.49
CA ILE A 182 -17.37 14.65 0.20
C ILE A 182 -17.77 16.07 -0.23
N ALA A 183 -19.01 16.25 -0.67
CA ALA A 183 -19.56 17.49 -1.21
C ALA A 183 -19.91 18.53 -0.13
N ARG A 184 -19.11 18.57 0.94
CA ARG A 184 -19.11 19.61 1.97
C ARG A 184 -17.67 19.82 2.42
N PRO A 185 -17.16 21.06 2.43
CA PRO A 185 -16.01 21.39 3.25
C PRO A 185 -16.50 21.39 4.69
N ASP A 186 -16.37 20.27 5.40
CA ASP A 186 -16.39 20.37 6.85
C ASP A 186 -15.19 21.23 7.28
N VAL A 187 -15.26 21.87 8.46
CA VAL A 187 -14.30 22.81 9.09
C VAL A 187 -12.87 22.66 8.55
N GLU A 188 -12.08 23.72 8.29
CA GLU A 188 -10.68 23.59 7.84
C GLU A 188 -9.88 22.52 8.62
N HIS A 189 -9.86 21.30 8.11
CA HIS A 189 -9.05 20.22 8.64
C HIS A 189 -7.76 20.26 7.83
N GLY A 190 -6.65 20.42 8.55
CA GLY A 190 -5.32 20.16 8.00
C GLY A 190 -5.21 18.70 7.51
N PHE A 191 -4.02 18.34 7.06
CA PHE A 191 -3.76 16.93 6.76
C PHE A 191 -3.65 16.15 8.06
N ASP A 192 -4.57 15.21 8.27
CA ASP A 192 -4.52 14.25 9.38
C ASP A 192 -4.37 12.83 8.83
N MET A 193 -3.63 12.00 9.55
CA MET A 193 -3.37 10.62 9.19
C MET A 193 -3.27 9.78 10.45
N SER A 194 -3.94 8.63 10.45
CA SER A 194 -3.95 7.73 11.58
C SER A 194 -3.94 6.26 11.11
N SER A 195 -3.36 5.44 11.97
CA SER A 195 -3.15 4.01 11.79
C SER A 195 -3.65 3.32 13.06
N ASP A 196 -4.65 2.43 12.91
CA ASP A 196 -5.18 1.64 14.01
C ASP A 196 -5.47 0.21 13.52
N ASP A 197 -4.90 -0.81 14.17
CA ASP A 197 -5.09 -2.23 13.84
C ASP A 197 -4.97 -2.55 12.32
N GLY A 198 -3.98 -1.96 11.66
CA GLY A 198 -3.72 -2.12 10.21
C GLY A 198 -4.75 -1.45 9.29
N LEU A 199 -5.70 -0.70 9.85
CA LEU A 199 -6.54 0.26 9.14
C LEU A 199 -5.81 1.60 9.08
N LEU A 200 -5.54 2.05 7.85
CA LEU A 200 -4.93 3.33 7.57
C LEU A 200 -5.99 4.28 7.05
N HIS A 201 -6.06 5.47 7.62
CA HIS A 201 -6.88 6.55 7.09
C HIS A 201 -6.17 7.89 7.08
N ALA A 202 -6.50 8.72 6.10
CA ALA A 202 -6.05 10.10 6.03
C ALA A 202 -7.23 10.99 5.62
N SER A 203 -7.24 12.21 6.16
CA SER A 203 -8.25 13.22 5.86
C SER A 203 -7.60 14.55 5.54
N TRP A 204 -8.18 15.29 4.59
CA TRP A 204 -7.79 16.66 4.31
C TRP A 204 -8.95 17.44 3.69
N SER A 205 -8.89 18.75 3.80
CA SER A 205 -9.81 19.66 3.11
C SER A 205 -9.15 20.24 1.86
N GLY A 206 -9.89 20.33 0.76
CA GLY A 206 -9.53 21.12 -0.41
C GLY A 206 -10.59 22.21 -0.67
N ASP A 207 -10.38 23.03 -1.69
CA ASP A 207 -11.18 24.23 -1.94
C ASP A 207 -12.69 23.99 -2.07
N ALA A 208 -13.10 22.83 -2.61
CA ALA A 208 -14.49 22.54 -2.94
C ALA A 208 -15.02 21.23 -2.33
N ALA A 209 -14.20 20.49 -1.59
CA ALA A 209 -14.56 19.20 -1.02
C ALA A 209 -13.57 18.79 0.08
N SER A 210 -14.07 18.03 1.06
CA SER A 210 -13.21 17.27 1.97
C SER A 210 -12.95 15.88 1.41
N PHE A 211 -11.83 15.29 1.78
CA PHE A 211 -11.38 14.01 1.29
C PHE A 211 -11.08 13.06 2.44
N LEU A 212 -11.42 11.79 2.26
CA LEU A 212 -11.00 10.68 3.12
C LEU A 212 -10.35 9.61 2.26
N LEU A 213 -9.20 9.12 2.70
CA LEU A 213 -8.51 7.99 2.11
C LEU A 213 -8.51 6.85 3.13
N VAL A 214 -8.86 5.64 2.70
CA VAL A 214 -8.94 4.47 3.58
C VAL A 214 -8.30 3.26 2.92
N ALA A 215 -7.44 2.55 3.64
CA ALA A 215 -6.86 1.27 3.23
C ALA A 215 -6.75 0.32 4.43
N ARG A 216 -6.68 -0.98 4.14
CA ARG A 216 -6.30 -2.01 5.11
C ARG A 216 -5.19 -2.88 4.54
N GLY A 217 -4.18 -3.19 5.35
CA GLY A 217 -3.06 -4.05 4.95
C GLY A 217 -2.15 -3.45 3.87
N MET A 218 -2.11 -2.11 3.78
CA MET A 218 -1.13 -1.38 2.99
C MET A 218 0.04 -0.99 3.90
N ASP A 219 1.25 -0.93 3.35
CA ASP A 219 2.40 -0.34 4.07
C ASP A 219 2.13 1.13 4.41
N GLU A 220 2.45 1.55 5.64
CA GLU A 220 2.13 2.88 6.16
C GLU A 220 2.88 3.99 5.41
N ALA A 221 4.16 3.78 5.08
CA ALA A 221 4.95 4.75 4.34
C ALA A 221 4.40 4.93 2.91
N ARG A 222 4.01 3.83 2.26
CA ARG A 222 3.32 3.88 0.97
C ARG A 222 1.99 4.61 1.05
N PHE A 223 1.20 4.36 2.10
CA PHE A 223 -0.08 5.03 2.31
C PHE A 223 0.10 6.54 2.51
N ALA A 224 1.04 6.95 3.37
CA ALA A 224 1.36 8.35 3.63
C ALA A 224 1.76 9.10 2.35
N LEU A 225 2.56 8.45 1.51
CA LEU A 225 2.99 8.99 0.22
C LEU A 225 1.83 9.18 -0.77
N LEU A 226 0.93 8.19 -0.85
CA LEU A 226 -0.29 8.29 -1.67
C LEU A 226 -1.20 9.40 -1.16
N ALA A 227 -1.42 9.48 0.16
CA ALA A 227 -2.25 10.49 0.79
C ALA A 227 -1.71 11.91 0.53
N GLY A 228 -0.40 12.12 0.72
CA GLY A 228 0.25 13.41 0.46
C GLY A 228 0.18 13.84 -1.00
N ALA A 229 0.41 12.91 -1.94
CA ALA A 229 0.30 13.22 -3.36
C ALA A 229 -1.14 13.52 -3.79
N LEU A 230 -2.13 12.79 -3.24
CA LEU A 230 -3.54 13.03 -3.53
C LEU A 230 -4.02 14.37 -2.96
N LYS A 231 -3.52 14.77 -1.78
CA LYS A 231 -3.75 16.10 -1.22
C LYS A 231 -3.26 17.19 -2.18
N LEU A 232 -1.99 17.15 -2.56
CA LEU A 232 -1.41 18.11 -3.50
C LEU A 232 -2.15 18.12 -4.85
N ALA A 233 -2.52 16.94 -5.35
CA ALA A 233 -3.27 16.81 -6.60
C ALA A 233 -4.71 17.35 -6.49
N SER A 234 -5.32 17.35 -5.29
CA SER A 234 -6.66 17.87 -5.06
C SER A 234 -6.71 19.40 -5.00
N GLU A 235 -5.60 20.03 -4.62
CA GLU A 235 -5.41 21.50 -4.58
C GLU A 235 -5.03 22.07 -5.96
N GLU A 236 -4.42 21.25 -6.81
CA GLU A 236 -3.94 21.65 -8.14
C GLU A 236 -4.98 21.48 -9.26
N ASN A 237 -4.88 22.31 -10.29
CA ASN A 237 -5.77 22.27 -11.46
C ASN A 237 -5.07 21.75 -12.73
N GLY A 238 -5.83 21.06 -13.58
CA GLY A 238 -5.41 20.65 -14.93
C GLY A 238 -4.07 19.89 -14.97
N ARG A 239 -3.04 20.54 -15.56
CA ARG A 239 -1.72 19.93 -15.81
C ARG A 239 -0.90 19.69 -14.54
N GLY A 240 -1.05 20.53 -13.51
CA GLY A 240 -0.34 20.38 -12.23
C GLY A 240 -0.73 19.06 -11.54
N LYS A 241 -2.04 18.82 -11.45
CA LYS A 241 -2.64 17.58 -10.97
C LYS A 241 -2.08 16.33 -11.67
N GLN A 242 -2.04 16.33 -12.99
CA GLN A 242 -1.52 15.18 -13.76
C GLN A 242 -0.03 14.92 -13.48
N LYS A 243 0.78 15.97 -13.32
CA LYS A 243 2.21 15.84 -13.02
C LYS A 243 2.45 15.23 -11.63
N ILE A 244 1.68 15.64 -10.64
CA ILE A 244 1.74 15.08 -9.27
C ILE A 244 1.31 13.61 -9.27
N ILE A 245 0.21 13.28 -9.94
CA ILE A 245 -0.25 11.89 -10.00
C ILE A 245 0.73 11.01 -10.80
N ALA A 246 1.34 11.53 -11.86
CA ALA A 246 2.36 10.81 -12.62
C ALA A 246 3.64 10.56 -11.81
N SER A 247 4.05 11.49 -10.93
CA SER A 247 5.27 11.32 -10.12
C SER A 247 5.16 10.17 -9.12
N LEU A 248 3.94 9.77 -8.74
CA LEU A 248 3.72 8.56 -7.93
C LEU A 248 4.29 7.29 -8.54
N GLY A 249 4.42 7.22 -9.87
CA GLY A 249 4.98 6.04 -10.52
C GLY A 249 6.49 5.87 -10.37
N ALA A 250 7.22 6.95 -10.12
CA ALA A 250 8.65 6.88 -9.82
C ALA A 250 8.94 6.25 -8.46
N MET A 251 7.92 6.02 -7.62
CA MET A 251 8.05 5.67 -6.21
C MET A 251 7.50 4.27 -5.88
N ARG A 252 7.24 3.42 -6.90
CA ARG A 252 6.84 2.03 -6.68
C ARG A 252 7.98 1.24 -6.00
N GLN A 253 7.84 0.97 -4.71
CA GLN A 253 8.54 -0.17 -4.09
C GLN A 253 7.71 -1.45 -4.30
N PRO A 254 8.33 -2.58 -4.66
CA PRO A 254 7.63 -3.86 -4.75
C PRO A 254 7.11 -4.27 -3.37
N CYS A 255 5.89 -4.81 -3.31
CA CYS A 255 5.39 -5.46 -2.11
C CYS A 255 6.26 -6.69 -1.85
N ILE A 256 6.93 -6.75 -0.69
CA ILE A 256 7.59 -7.96 -0.20
C ILE A 256 6.48 -8.92 0.21
N GLY A 257 6.46 -10.11 -0.40
CA GLY A 257 5.54 -11.20 -0.07
C GLY A 257 6.06 -12.08 1.05
#